data_AF-A0ABD0WB90-F1
#
_entry.id   AF-A0ABD0WB90-F1
#
_cell.length_a   1.000
_cell.length_b   1.000
_cell.length_c   1.000
_cell.angle_alpha   90.00
_cell.angle_beta   90.00
_cell.angle_gamma   90.00
#
_symmetry.space_group_name_H-M   'P 1'
#
loop_
_entity.id
_entity.type
_entity.pdbx_description
1 polymer ?
#
loop_
_entity_poly.entity_id
_entity_poly.type
_entity_poly.pdbx_seq_one_letter_code
_entity_poly.pdbx_strand_id
1 'polypeptide(L)'
;MFSVFFLSLLCVIQENPFKNRIVESFSEDGAGNLSFNDFVDMFSVLSEMAPRELKAIYAFKIYDFNVDNFLCKEDLEKTLNKLTREELSPEEVTLVCEKAIEEADLDGDNKLSFADFENMITRAPDFLSTFHIRI
;
A
#
# COMPACT_ATOMS: atom_id res chain seq x y z
N MET A 1 14.73 15.57 -19.73
CA MET A 1 14.86 15.16 -18.32
C MET A 1 13.55 14.57 -17.77
N PHE A 2 12.39 15.21 -17.98
CA PHE A 2 11.07 14.68 -17.58
C PHE A 2 10.72 13.29 -18.15
N SER A 3 10.99 13.02 -19.43
CA SER A 3 10.63 11.74 -20.07
C SER A 3 11.37 10.51 -19.51
N VAL A 4 12.58 10.68 -18.98
CA VAL A 4 13.37 9.56 -18.44
C VAL A 4 12.88 9.16 -17.05
N PHE A 5 12.43 10.14 -16.25
CA PHE A 5 11.86 9.91 -14.94
C PHE A 5 10.50 9.19 -15.03
N PHE A 6 9.67 9.58 -16.01
CA PHE A 6 8.39 8.92 -16.30
C PHE A 6 8.56 7.44 -16.69
N LEU A 7 9.56 7.13 -17.54
CA LEU A 7 9.85 5.75 -17.94
C LEU A 7 10.43 4.92 -16.80
N SER A 8 11.28 5.52 -15.95
CA SER A 8 11.83 4.85 -14.77
C SER A 8 10.72 4.46 -13.77
N LEU A 9 9.83 5.40 -13.44
CA LEU A 9 8.74 5.13 -12.49
C LEU A 9 7.73 4.10 -13.04
N LEU A 10 7.42 4.15 -14.33
CA LEU A 10 6.59 3.14 -14.98
C LEU A 10 7.22 1.74 -14.91
N CYS A 11 8.53 1.64 -15.05
CA CYS A 11 9.26 0.38 -14.91
C CYS A 11 9.15 -0.15 -13.47
N VAL A 12 9.34 0.74 -12.49
CA VAL A 12 9.21 0.40 -11.06
C VAL A 12 7.79 -0.04 -10.71
N ILE A 13 6.75 0.60 -11.26
CA ILE A 13 5.37 0.16 -11.07
C ILE A 13 5.14 -1.17 -11.80
N GLN A 14 5.67 -1.37 -13.01
CA GLN A 14 5.52 -2.63 -13.75
C GLN A 14 6.10 -3.85 -13.00
N GLU A 15 7.21 -3.64 -12.29
CA GLU A 15 7.89 -4.66 -11.49
C GLU A 15 7.26 -4.85 -10.10
N ASN A 16 6.36 -3.95 -9.68
CA ASN A 16 5.70 -4.04 -8.39
C ASN A 16 4.61 -5.12 -8.39
N PRO A 17 4.60 -6.05 -7.40
CA PRO A 17 3.54 -7.05 -7.26
C PRO A 17 2.15 -6.42 -7.00
N PHE A 18 2.13 -5.16 -6.56
CA PHE A 18 0.91 -4.38 -6.33
C PHE A 18 0.48 -3.51 -7.51
N LYS A 19 1.10 -3.61 -8.69
CA LYS A 19 0.81 -2.71 -9.82
C LYS A 19 -0.67 -2.60 -10.18
N ASN A 20 -1.38 -3.72 -10.21
CA ASN A 20 -2.81 -3.73 -10.54
C ASN A 20 -3.61 -3.00 -9.46
N ARG A 21 -3.21 -3.12 -8.19
CA ARG A 21 -3.85 -2.44 -7.06
C ARG A 21 -3.55 -0.95 -7.04
N ILE A 22 -2.30 -0.57 -7.30
CA ILE A 22 -1.91 0.83 -7.48
C ILE A 22 -2.75 1.44 -8.62
N VAL A 23 -2.84 0.76 -9.76
CA VAL A 23 -3.64 1.21 -10.90
C VAL A 23 -5.13 1.32 -10.55
N GLU A 24 -5.72 0.32 -9.88
CA GLU A 24 -7.12 0.34 -9.42
C GLU A 24 -7.38 1.45 -8.38
N SER A 25 -6.49 1.68 -7.41
CA SER A 25 -6.67 2.67 -6.36
C SER A 25 -6.66 4.11 -6.89
N PHE A 26 -6.00 4.34 -8.03
CA PHE A 26 -5.91 5.64 -8.70
C PHE A 26 -6.91 5.79 -9.86
N SER A 27 -7.47 4.70 -10.37
CA SER A 27 -8.48 4.72 -11.43
C SER A 27 -9.81 5.22 -10.86
N GLU A 28 -10.37 6.28 -11.44
CA GLU A 28 -11.69 6.82 -11.05
C GLU A 28 -12.81 5.80 -11.30
N ASP A 29 -12.67 4.95 -12.31
CA ASP A 29 -13.66 3.94 -12.69
C ASP A 29 -13.48 2.60 -11.97
N GLY A 30 -12.42 2.43 -11.17
CA GLY A 30 -12.08 1.17 -10.48
C GLY A 30 -11.83 -0.01 -11.42
N ALA A 31 -11.83 0.21 -12.74
CA ALA A 31 -11.65 -0.80 -13.76
C ALA A 31 -10.18 -0.96 -14.19
N GLY A 32 -9.29 -0.14 -13.60
CA GLY A 32 -7.86 -0.14 -13.89
C GLY A 32 -7.48 0.60 -15.18
N ASN A 33 -8.40 1.41 -15.72
CA ASN A 33 -8.06 2.37 -16.78
C ASN A 33 -7.65 3.69 -16.14
N LEU A 34 -6.39 4.05 -16.29
CA LEU A 34 -5.89 5.35 -15.82
C LEU A 34 -6.04 6.39 -16.92
N SER A 35 -6.77 7.45 -16.63
CA SER A 35 -6.75 8.67 -17.41
C SER A 35 -5.42 9.40 -17.23
N PHE A 36 -5.11 10.35 -18.11
CA PHE A 36 -3.90 11.16 -17.97
C PHE A 36 -3.87 11.92 -16.62
N ASN A 37 -5.03 12.34 -16.11
CA ASN A 37 -5.12 13.00 -14.80
C ASN A 37 -4.78 12.02 -13.67
N ASP A 38 -5.33 10.80 -13.70
CA ASP A 38 -5.04 9.77 -12.69
C ASP A 38 -3.56 9.40 -12.66
N PHE A 39 -2.92 9.38 -13.83
CA PHE A 39 -1.46 9.24 -13.92
C PHE A 39 -0.75 10.40 -13.21
N VAL A 40 -1.10 11.65 -13.52
CA VAL A 40 -0.46 12.82 -12.88
C VAL A 40 -0.64 12.83 -11.36
N ASP A 41 -1.80 12.41 -10.87
CA ASP A 41 -2.05 12.25 -9.43
C ASP A 41 -1.20 11.14 -8.82
N MET A 42 -1.09 9.99 -9.50
CA MET A 42 -0.20 8.90 -9.11
C MET A 42 1.25 9.34 -9.03
N PHE A 43 1.74 10.06 -10.03
CA PHE A 43 3.09 10.63 -10.04
C PHE A 43 3.29 11.63 -8.90
N SER A 44 2.29 12.45 -8.62
CA SER A 44 2.35 13.46 -7.55
C SER A 44 2.46 12.82 -6.17
N VAL A 45 1.78 11.70 -5.94
CA VAL A 45 1.84 10.93 -4.69
C VAL A 45 3.15 10.16 -4.55
N LEU A 46 3.62 9.53 -5.64
CA LEU A 46 4.82 8.72 -5.63
C LEU A 46 6.12 9.56 -5.62
N SER A 47 6.02 10.85 -5.96
CA SER A 47 7.14 11.79 -5.89
C SER A 47 7.78 11.82 -4.50
N GLU A 48 9.11 11.97 -4.44
CA GLU A 48 9.84 12.19 -3.18
C GLU A 48 9.34 13.44 -2.44
N MET A 49 8.85 14.43 -3.18
CA MET A 49 8.35 15.69 -2.64
C MET A 49 6.94 15.60 -2.05
N ALA A 50 6.24 14.45 -2.20
CA ALA A 50 4.89 14.31 -1.70
C ALA A 50 4.85 14.27 -0.16
N PRO A 51 3.84 14.88 0.49
CA PRO A 51 3.67 14.81 1.93
C PRO A 51 3.57 13.35 2.40
N ARG A 52 4.17 13.06 3.56
CA ARG A 52 4.12 11.70 4.14
C ARG A 52 2.69 11.24 4.40
N GLU A 53 1.83 12.15 4.83
CA GLU A 53 0.40 11.90 5.06
C GLU A 53 -0.29 11.43 3.77
N LEU A 54 -0.04 12.10 2.65
CA LEU A 54 -0.56 11.72 1.34
C LEU A 54 -0.08 10.31 0.94
N LYS A 55 1.20 10.00 1.18
CA LYS A 55 1.74 8.65 0.93
C LYS A 55 1.10 7.59 1.81
N ALA A 56 0.85 7.90 3.09
CA ALA A 56 0.19 7.01 4.02
C ALA A 56 -1.25 6.72 3.60
N ILE A 57 -2.02 7.73 3.16
CA ILE A 57 -3.39 7.58 2.65
C ILE A 57 -3.42 6.62 1.46
N TYR A 58 -2.53 6.82 0.48
CA TYR A 58 -2.50 5.95 -0.69
C TYR A 58 -1.94 4.56 -0.38
N ALA A 59 -0.97 4.43 0.52
CA ALA A 59 -0.52 3.13 1.01
C ALA A 59 -1.68 2.38 1.65
N PHE A 60 -2.46 3.02 2.53
CA PHE A 60 -3.64 2.44 3.13
C PHE A 60 -4.64 1.96 2.07
N LYS A 61 -4.94 2.81 1.08
CA LYS A 61 -5.86 2.51 -0.02
C LYS A 61 -5.41 1.35 -0.93
N ILE A 62 -4.10 1.14 -1.08
CA ILE A 62 -3.54 0.02 -1.86
C ILE A 62 -3.73 -1.30 -1.11
N TYR A 63 -3.53 -1.26 0.21
CA TYR A 63 -3.60 -2.42 1.11
C TYR A 63 -5.04 -2.83 1.41
N ASP A 64 -5.99 -1.88 1.41
CA ASP A 64 -7.42 -2.11 1.61
C ASP A 64 -8.09 -2.74 0.37
N PHE A 65 -8.24 -4.07 0.35
CA PHE A 65 -8.80 -4.80 -0.82
C PHE A 65 -10.31 -4.72 -0.95
N ASN A 66 -11.04 -4.62 0.16
CA ASN A 66 -12.50 -4.54 0.17
C ASN A 66 -13.01 -3.08 0.07
N VAL A 67 -12.10 -2.09 0.15
CA VAL A 67 -12.38 -0.65 0.03
C VAL A 67 -13.36 -0.20 1.11
N ASP A 68 -13.26 -0.77 2.32
CA ASP A 68 -14.10 -0.41 3.45
C ASP A 68 -13.48 0.66 4.35
N ASN A 69 -12.27 1.13 4.02
CA ASN A 69 -11.43 2.03 4.82
C ASN A 69 -10.92 1.43 6.13
N PHE A 70 -10.86 0.11 6.23
CA PHE A 70 -10.28 -0.63 7.35
C PHE A 70 -9.38 -1.74 6.83
N LEU A 71 -8.18 -1.90 7.40
CA LEU A 71 -7.38 -3.08 7.08
C LEU A 71 -7.79 -4.21 8.00
N CYS A 72 -8.46 -5.21 7.44
CA CYS A 72 -8.83 -6.41 8.15
C CYS A 72 -7.74 -7.49 8.01
N LYS A 73 -7.86 -8.55 8.80
CA LYS A 73 -6.97 -9.72 8.69
C LYS A 73 -6.93 -10.27 7.27
N GLU A 74 -8.07 -10.34 6.57
CA GLU A 74 -8.11 -10.87 5.20
C GLU A 74 -7.32 -9.99 4.21
N ASP A 75 -7.28 -8.68 4.40
CA ASP A 75 -6.52 -7.75 3.54
C ASP A 75 -5.02 -7.90 3.77
N LEU A 76 -4.61 -8.06 5.03
CA LEU A 76 -3.22 -8.33 5.40
C LEU A 76 -2.77 -9.70 4.88
N GLU A 77 -3.61 -10.73 4.97
CA GLU A 77 -3.30 -12.06 4.44
C GLU A 77 -3.08 -12.01 2.92
N LYS A 78 -3.97 -11.35 2.17
CA LYS A 78 -3.83 -11.16 0.73
C LYS A 78 -2.57 -10.38 0.38
N THR A 79 -2.27 -9.35 1.15
CA THR A 79 -1.07 -8.52 0.99
C THR A 79 0.19 -9.36 1.21
N LEU A 80 0.27 -10.10 2.31
CA LEU A 80 1.42 -10.93 2.65
C LEU A 80 1.63 -12.02 1.60
N ASN A 81 0.57 -12.71 1.17
CA ASN A 81 0.66 -13.72 0.12
C ASN A 81 1.20 -13.14 -1.19
N LYS A 82 0.83 -11.90 -1.56
CA LYS A 82 1.39 -11.20 -2.73
C LYS A 82 2.85 -10.81 -2.56
N LEU A 83 3.24 -10.38 -1.36
CA LEU A 83 4.63 -9.99 -1.05
C LEU A 83 5.57 -11.19 -1.04
N THR A 84 5.13 -12.28 -0.41
CA THR A 84 5.94 -13.50 -0.26
C THR A 84 5.76 -14.47 -1.41
N ARG A 85 4.96 -14.12 -2.43
CA ARG A 85 4.67 -14.99 -3.59
C ARG A 85 4.21 -16.38 -3.18
N GLU A 86 3.40 -16.44 -2.12
CA GLU A 86 2.88 -17.69 -1.53
C GLU A 86 3.98 -18.64 -1.03
N GLU A 87 5.18 -18.13 -0.70
CA GLU A 87 6.27 -18.94 -0.13
C GLU A 87 6.06 -19.25 1.37
N LEU A 88 5.19 -18.50 2.06
CA LEU A 88 4.86 -18.72 3.46
C LEU A 88 3.69 -19.71 3.62
N SER A 89 3.73 -20.49 4.70
CA SER A 89 2.60 -21.34 5.07
C SER A 89 1.41 -20.49 5.54
N PRO A 90 0.16 -20.98 5.36
CA PRO A 90 -1.03 -20.26 5.82
C PRO A 90 -0.99 -19.99 7.33
N GLU A 91 -0.36 -20.87 8.11
CA GLU A 91 -0.16 -20.72 9.56
C GLU A 91 0.77 -19.55 9.88
N GLU A 92 1.89 -19.41 9.16
CA GLU A 92 2.82 -18.28 9.33
C GLU A 92 2.17 -16.95 8.93
N VAL A 93 1.46 -16.92 7.80
CA VAL A 93 0.74 -15.72 7.35
C VAL A 93 -0.29 -15.30 8.40
N THR A 94 -1.07 -16.25 8.91
CA THR A 94 -2.06 -16.01 9.98
C THR A 94 -1.40 -15.42 11.23
N LEU A 95 -0.29 -16.01 11.67
CA LEU A 95 0.44 -15.57 12.86
C LEU A 95 1.00 -14.15 12.70
N VAL A 96 1.56 -13.82 11.51
CA VAL A 96 2.07 -12.48 11.22
C VAL A 96 0.94 -11.47 11.18
N CYS A 97 -0.20 -11.79 10.55
CA CYS A 97 -1.37 -10.93 10.54
C CYS A 97 -1.92 -10.66 11.95
N GLU A 98 -2.06 -11.71 12.77
CA GLU A 98 -2.54 -11.56 14.15
C GLU A 98 -1.62 -10.67 14.97
N LYS A 99 -0.31 -10.88 14.90
CA LYS A 99 0.65 -10.01 15.59
C LYS A 99 0.66 -8.58 15.07
N ALA A 100 0.50 -8.39 13.75
CA ALA A 100 0.44 -7.06 13.16
C ALA A 100 -0.79 -6.29 13.64
N ILE A 101 -1.96 -6.95 13.69
CA ILE A 101 -3.18 -6.37 14.25
C ILE A 101 -2.99 -6.11 15.75
N GLU A 102 -2.52 -7.07 16.54
CA GLU A 102 -2.33 -6.91 17.98
C GLU A 102 -1.40 -5.73 18.35
N GLU A 103 -0.38 -5.46 17.53
CA GLU A 103 0.56 -4.35 17.75
C GLU A 103 0.06 -2.99 17.21
N ALA A 104 -0.73 -3.01 16.13
CA ALA A 104 -1.17 -1.78 15.45
C ALA A 104 -2.57 -1.32 15.86
N ASP A 105 -3.46 -2.24 16.23
CA ASP A 105 -4.82 -1.98 16.70
C ASP A 105 -4.79 -1.38 18.11
N LEU A 106 -5.07 -0.08 18.20
CA LEU A 106 -5.08 0.63 19.48
C LEU A 106 -6.44 0.60 20.18
N ASP A 107 -7.52 0.41 19.44
CA ASP A 107 -8.89 0.50 19.94
C ASP A 107 -9.55 -0.86 20.19
N GLY A 108 -8.90 -1.94 19.74
CA GLY A 108 -9.28 -3.33 19.97
C GLY A 108 -10.45 -3.80 19.10
N ASP A 109 -10.73 -3.13 17.99
CA ASP A 109 -11.84 -3.48 17.10
C ASP A 109 -11.52 -4.62 16.11
N ASN A 110 -10.28 -5.15 16.17
CA ASN A 110 -9.70 -6.17 15.30
C ASN A 110 -9.58 -5.72 13.83
N LYS A 111 -9.55 -4.41 13.60
CA LYS A 111 -9.33 -3.78 12.31
C LYS A 111 -8.33 -2.64 12.50
N LEU A 112 -7.68 -2.24 11.43
CA LEU A 112 -6.81 -1.05 11.48
C LEU A 112 -7.53 0.08 10.77
N SER A 113 -7.93 1.08 11.54
CA SER A 113 -8.40 2.34 10.99
C SER A 113 -7.20 3.13 10.41
N PHE A 114 -7.50 4.18 9.65
CA PHE A 114 -6.47 5.08 9.17
C PHE A 114 -5.63 5.68 10.32
N ALA A 115 -6.25 5.95 11.48
CA ALA A 115 -5.55 6.49 12.65
C ALA A 115 -4.56 5.48 13.25
N ASP A 116 -4.95 4.20 13.31
CA ASP A 116 -4.07 3.11 13.76
C ASP A 116 -2.89 2.93 12.81
N PHE A 117 -3.17 2.95 11.51
CA PHE A 117 -2.16 2.85 10.47
C PHE A 117 -1.17 4.03 10.49
N GLU A 118 -1.65 5.26 10.67
CA GLU A 118 -0.81 6.45 10.82
C GLU A 118 0.08 6.35 12.05
N ASN A 119 -0.48 5.89 13.17
CA ASN A 119 0.29 5.67 14.40
C ASN A 119 1.31 4.54 14.24
N MET A 120 0.96 3.45 13.57
CA MET A 120 1.88 2.35 13.23
C MET A 120 3.05 2.85 12.38
N ILE A 121 2.78 3.64 11.32
CA ILE A 121 3.80 4.25 10.47
C ILE A 121 4.73 5.17 11.27
N THR A 122 4.16 5.93 12.21
CA THR A 122 4.93 6.85 13.06
C THR A 122 5.82 6.11 14.05
N ARG A 123 5.36 4.97 14.57
CA ARG A 123 6.10 4.09 15.48
C ARG A 123 7.16 3.24 14.79
N ALA A 124 6.91 2.82 13.56
CA ALA A 124 7.80 2.01 12.74
C ALA A 124 8.26 2.81 11.50
N PRO A 125 9.17 3.80 11.66
CA PRO A 125 9.73 4.53 10.52
C PRO A 125 10.45 3.60 9.54
N ASP A 126 10.89 2.43 10.02
CA ASP A 126 11.50 1.39 9.18
C ASP A 126 10.49 0.66 8.26
N PHE A 127 9.20 0.74 8.57
CA PHE A 127 8.16 0.24 7.68
C PHE A 127 8.11 1.05 6.38
N LEU A 128 8.16 2.39 6.49
CA LEU A 128 8.30 3.28 5.34
C LEU A 128 9.67 3.13 4.65
N SER A 129 10.74 2.84 5.42
CA SER A 129 12.07 2.60 4.84
C SER A 129 12.17 1.26 4.08
N THR A 130 11.30 0.30 4.40
CA THR A 130 11.15 -0.95 3.65
C THR A 130 10.23 -0.77 2.43
N PHE A 131 9.25 0.14 2.52
CA PHE A 131 8.49 0.71 1.40
C PHE A 131 9.29 1.69 0.53
N HIS A 132 10.62 1.51 0.44
CA HIS A 132 11.39 2.06 -0.65
C HIS A 132 10.98 1.34 -1.94
N ILE A 133 9.91 1.83 -2.56
CA ILE A 133 9.87 1.97 -4.00
C ILE A 133 11.13 2.77 -4.32
N ARG A 134 12.24 2.09 -4.61
CA ARG A 134 13.50 2.73 -5.01
C ARG A 134 13.18 3.52 -6.27
N ILE A 135 13.19 4.84 -6.12
CA ILE A 135 13.25 5.81 -7.21
C ILE A 135 14.70 5.87 -7.69
#